data_AF-A0AAV1X054-F1
#
_entry.id   AF-A0AAV1X054-F1
#
_cell.length_a   1.000
_cell.length_b   1.000
_cell.length_c   1.000
_cell.angle_alpha   90.00
_cell.angle_beta   90.00
_cell.angle_gamma   90.00
#
_symmetry.space_group_name_H-M   'P 1'
#
loop_
_entity.id
_entity.type
_entity.pdbx_description
1 polymer ?
#
loop_
_entity_poly.entity_id
_entity_poly.type
_entity_poly.pdbx_seq_one_letter_code
_entity_poly.pdbx_strand_id
1 'polypeptide(L)'
;MDIVGRLAEIQEEIQTAETEKLQQENSLGLLWEHPPALDPEVVGRVMQRIRDRIRALEDRKEALLQEQQSLLVEGAISNRRGNGNNGGN
;
A
#
# COMPACT_ATOMS: atom_id res chain seq x y z
N MET A 1 -16.32 -10.79 8.22
CA MET A 1 -15.82 -10.53 6.86
C MET A 1 -15.20 -11.81 6.35
N ASP A 2 -15.47 -12.19 5.10
CA ASP A 2 -14.87 -13.38 4.48
C ASP A 2 -13.51 -13.04 3.84
N ILE A 3 -12.71 -14.06 3.54
CA ILE A 3 -11.38 -13.91 2.95
C ILE A 3 -11.46 -13.12 1.63
N VAL A 4 -12.50 -13.37 0.82
CA VAL A 4 -12.70 -12.69 -0.47
C VAL A 4 -13.00 -11.21 -0.27
N GLY A 5 -13.88 -10.85 0.66
CA GLY A 5 -14.15 -9.46 1.00
C GLY A 5 -12.89 -8.72 1.46
N ARG A 6 -12.09 -9.31 2.35
CA ARG A 6 -10.87 -8.66 2.84
C ARG A 6 -9.82 -8.48 1.75
N LEU A 7 -9.68 -9.46 0.85
CA LEU A 7 -8.79 -9.35 -0.31
C LEU A 7 -9.19 -8.20 -1.25
N ALA A 8 -10.49 -7.96 -1.44
CA ALA A 8 -10.99 -6.84 -2.24
C ALA A 8 -10.66 -5.49 -1.58
N GLU A 9 -10.88 -5.34 -0.27
CA GLU A 9 -10.50 -4.13 0.47
C GLU A 9 -9.00 -3.86 0.40
N ILE A 10 -8.16 -4.88 0.62
CA ILE A 10 -6.70 -4.74 0.52
C ILE A 10 -6.29 -4.21 -0.87
N GLN A 11 -6.96 -4.67 -1.93
CA GLN A 11 -6.69 -4.20 -3.29
C GLN A 11 -7.02 -2.70 -3.45
N GLU A 12 -8.16 -2.25 -2.92
CA GLU A 12 -8.54 -0.82 -2.91
C GLU A 12 -7.58 0.03 -2.07
N GLU A 13 -7.16 -0.46 -0.90
CA GLU A 13 -6.21 0.21 -0.02
C GLU A 13 -4.84 0.38 -0.69
N ILE A 14 -4.35 -0.66 -1.38
CA ILE A 14 -3.10 -0.59 -2.16
C ILE A 14 -3.23 0.45 -3.27
N GLN A 15 -4.31 0.42 -4.05
CA GLN A 15 -4.53 1.37 -5.14
C GLN A 15 -4.57 2.82 -4.64
N THR A 16 -5.19 3.03 -3.48
CA THR A 16 -5.26 4.33 -2.81
C THR A 16 -3.88 4.79 -2.37
N ALA A 17 -3.11 3.92 -1.72
CA ALA A 17 -1.74 4.24 -1.27
C ALA A 17 -0.81 4.57 -2.44
N GLU A 18 -0.91 3.85 -3.56
CA GLU A 18 -0.13 4.14 -4.77
C GLU A 18 -0.53 5.46 -5.42
N THR A 19 -1.83 5.76 -5.48
CA THR A 19 -2.33 7.05 -5.99
C THR A 19 -1.83 8.21 -5.13
N GLU A 20 -1.90 8.09 -3.81
CA GLU A 20 -1.41 9.12 -2.89
C GLU A 20 0.09 9.30 -3.03
N LYS A 21 0.86 8.20 -3.14
CA LYS A 21 2.31 8.25 -3.33
C LYS A 21 2.67 9.03 -4.60
N LEU A 22 2.00 8.75 -5.72
CA LEU A 22 2.25 9.45 -6.99
C LEU A 22 1.97 10.97 -6.87
N GLN A 23 0.91 11.35 -6.15
CA GLN A 23 0.62 12.77 -5.88
C GLN A 23 1.71 13.45 -5.04
N GLN A 24 2.26 12.75 -4.04
CA GLN A 24 3.36 13.25 -3.23
C GLN A 24 4.66 13.39 -4.04
N GLU A 25 4.97 12.42 -4.92
CA GLU A 25 6.14 12.48 -5.81
C GLU A 25 6.04 13.65 -6.81
N ASN A 26 4.86 13.87 -7.40
CA ASN A 26 4.61 15.03 -8.26
C ASN A 26 4.78 16.35 -7.51
N SER A 27 4.26 16.43 -6.28
CA SER A 27 4.40 17.61 -5.43
C SER A 27 5.86 17.88 -5.08
N LEU A 28 6.65 16.83 -4.83
CA LEU A 28 8.08 16.95 -4.59
C LEU A 28 8.81 17.49 -5.83
N GLY A 29 8.46 16.99 -7.02
CA GLY A 29 8.99 17.47 -8.30
C GLY A 29 8.75 18.96 -8.52
N LEU A 30 7.50 19.42 -8.32
CA LEU A 30 7.15 20.84 -8.42
C LEU A 30 7.91 21.70 -7.42
N LEU A 31 8.18 21.18 -6.22
CA LEU A 31 8.95 21.90 -5.23
C LEU A 31 10.40 22.10 -5.69
N TRP A 32 11.01 21.13 -6.38
CA TRP A 32 12.36 21.30 -6.94
C TRP A 32 12.46 22.39 -8.00
N GLU A 33 11.35 22.76 -8.63
CA GLU A 33 11.29 23.81 -9.65
C GLU A 33 11.10 25.23 -9.06
N HIS A 34 11.14 25.37 -7.73
CA HIS A 34 10.87 26.65 -7.09
C HIS A 34 11.97 27.71 -7.39
N PRO A 35 11.59 28.99 -7.55
CA PRO A 35 12.56 30.07 -7.73
C PRO A 35 13.35 30.34 -6.44
N PRO A 36 14.58 30.90 -6.53
CA PRO A 36 15.47 31.13 -5.38
C PRO A 36 14.96 32.17 -4.36
N ALA A 37 13.82 32.81 -4.62
CA ALA A 37 13.18 33.76 -3.71
C ALA A 37 12.48 33.09 -2.51
N LEU A 38 12.31 31.77 -2.52
CA LEU A 38 11.79 31.02 -1.37
C LEU A 38 12.92 30.68 -0.39
N ASP A 39 12.60 30.71 0.91
CA ASP A 39 13.49 30.28 1.98
C ASP A 39 13.85 28.78 1.81
N PRO A 40 15.13 28.44 1.53
CA PRO A 40 15.56 27.06 1.33
C PRO A 40 15.31 26.16 2.54
N GLU A 41 15.32 26.70 3.76
CA GLU A 41 15.05 25.90 4.96
C GLU A 41 13.57 25.51 5.06
N VAL A 42 12.66 26.42 4.70
CA VAL A 42 11.22 26.15 4.65
C VAL A 42 10.94 25.09 3.60
N VAL A 43 11.51 25.25 2.40
CA VAL A 43 11.39 24.27 1.31
C VAL A 43 11.93 22.92 1.77
N GLY A 44 13.13 22.87 2.35
CA GLY A 44 13.73 21.63 2.84
C GLY A 44 12.86 20.88 3.85
N ARG A 45 12.22 21.60 4.79
CA ARG A 45 11.26 21.00 5.74
C ARG A 45 10.04 20.40 5.05
N VAL A 46 9.47 21.09 4.05
CA VAL A 46 8.33 20.59 3.28
C VAL A 46 8.71 19.35 2.49
N MET A 47 9.86 19.36 1.81
CA MET A 47 10.37 18.18 1.09
C MET A 47 10.56 16.98 2.00
N GLN A 48 11.13 17.20 3.18
CA GLN A 48 11.35 16.13 4.13
C GLN A 48 10.03 15.50 4.58
N ARG A 49 9.02 16.33 4.88
CA ARG A 49 7.67 15.85 5.23
C ARG A 49 7.03 15.03 4.10
N ILE A 50 7.19 15.46 2.86
CA ILE A 50 6.70 14.72 1.68
C ILE A 50 7.40 13.37 1.55
N ARG A 51 8.74 13.32 1.71
CA ARG A 51 9.51 12.07 1.69
C ARG A 51 9.11 11.11 2.81
N ASP A 52 8.90 11.62 4.02
CA ASP A 52 8.46 10.82 5.15
C ASP A 52 7.07 10.23 4.90
N ARG A 53 6.17 11.01 4.26
CA ARG A 53 4.86 10.51 3.86
C ARG A 53 4.94 9.43 2.78
N ILE A 54 5.80 9.59 1.78
CA ILE A 54 6.05 8.57 0.75
C ILE A 54 6.51 7.25 1.39
N ARG A 55 7.48 7.31 2.31
CA ARG A 55 7.96 6.11 3.02
C ARG A 55 6.85 5.42 3.80
N ALA A 56 6.06 6.18 4.55
CA ALA A 56 4.93 5.61 5.30
C ALA A 56 3.89 4.93 4.39
N LEU A 57 3.67 5.45 3.18
CA LEU A 57 2.78 4.83 2.19
C LEU A 57 3.39 3.55 1.61
N GLU A 58 4.70 3.50 1.39
CA GLU A 58 5.41 2.29 0.97
C GLU A 58 5.35 1.21 2.04
N ASP A 59 5.66 1.54 3.30
CA ASP A 59 5.58 0.62 4.43
C ASP A 59 4.17 0.05 4.59
N ARG A 60 3.14 0.90 4.46
CA ARG A 60 1.74 0.46 4.49
C ARG A 60 1.42 -0.49 3.34
N LYS A 61 1.90 -0.21 2.13
CA LYS A 61 1.70 -1.09 0.98
C LYS A 61 2.36 -2.45 1.20
N GLU A 62 3.58 -2.48 1.73
CA GLU A 62 4.26 -3.74 2.04
C GLU A 62 3.50 -4.57 3.06
N ALA A 63 2.98 -3.94 4.12
CA ALA A 63 2.15 -4.62 5.12
C ALA A 63 0.86 -5.21 4.52
N LEU A 64 0.18 -4.45 3.65
CA LEU A 64 -1.02 -4.91 2.94
C LEU A 64 -0.73 -6.08 2.00
N LEU A 65 0.41 -6.08 1.30
CA LEU A 65 0.83 -7.19 0.45
C LEU A 65 1.16 -8.45 1.26
N GLN A 66 1.78 -8.30 2.43
CA GLN A 66 2.01 -9.43 3.35
C GLN A 66 0.69 -10.01 3.87
N GLU A 67 -0.27 -9.16 4.22
CA GLU A 67 -1.61 -9.58 4.64
C GLU A 67 -2.31 -10.34 3.50
N GLN A 68 -2.26 -9.82 2.27
CA GLN A 68 -2.82 -10.47 1.09
C GLN A 68 -2.25 -11.90 0.90
N GLN A 69 -0.92 -12.05 1.00
CA GLN A 69 -0.27 -13.35 0.88
C GLN A 69 -0.71 -14.34 1.96
N SER A 70 -0.79 -13.88 3.22
CA SER A 70 -1.27 -14.71 4.33
C SER A 70 -2.69 -15.22 4.09
N LEU A 71 -3.59 -14.33 3.66
CA LEU A 71 -4.99 -14.67 3.36
C LEU A 71 -5.12 -15.66 2.19
N LEU A 72 -4.30 -15.51 1.14
CA LEU A 72 -4.28 -16.47 0.02
C LEU A 72 -3.82 -17.87 0.46
N VAL A 73 -2.81 -17.95 1.33
CA VAL A 73 -2.33 -19.23 1.90
C VAL A 73 -3.42 -19.88 2.77
N GLU A 74 -4.07 -19.10 3.63
CA GLU A 74 -5.16 -19.59 4.48
C GLU A 74 -6.36 -20.10 3.67
N GLY A 75 -6.76 -19.35 2.63
CA GLY A 75 -7.80 -19.77 1.70
C GLY A 75 -7.44 -21.07 0.97
N ALA A 76 -6.19 -21.22 0.53
CA ALA A 76 -5.72 -22.43 -0.14
C ALA A 76 -5.70 -23.65 0.78
N ILE A 77 -5.27 -23.50 2.04
CA ILE A 77 -5.29 -24.58 3.05
C ILE A 77 -6.73 -25.00 3.35
N SER A 78 -7.63 -24.03 3.54
CA SER A 78 -9.04 -24.27 3.84
C SER A 78 -9.73 -25.02 2.68
N ASN A 79 -9.44 -24.64 1.44
CA ASN A 79 -9.95 -25.31 0.25
C ASN A 79 -9.43 -26.76 0.13
N ARG A 80 -8.15 -27.00 0.43
CA ARG A 80 -7.55 -28.35 0.44
C ARG A 80 -8.22 -29.26 1.48
N ARG A 81 -8.54 -28.73 2.66
CA ARG A 81 -9.16 -29.52 3.75
C ARG A 81 -10.63 -29.84 3.49
N GLY A 82 -11.36 -28.98 2.77
CA GLY A 82 -12.74 -29.24 2.34
C GLY A 82 -12.86 -30.32 1.26
N ASN A 83 -11.86 -30.47 0.40
CA ASN A 83 -11.90 -31.43 -0.71
C ASN A 83 -11.51 -32.88 -0.33
N GLY A 84 -10.98 -33.11 0.88
CA GLY A 84 -10.53 -34.43 1.34
C GLY A 84 -11.61 -35.36 1.90
N ASN A 85 -12.85 -34.87 2.09
CA ASN A 85 -13.92 -35.61 2.77
C ASN A 85 -14.95 -36.25 1.83
N ASN A 86 -14.73 -36.25 0.50
CA ASN A 86 -15.71 -36.74 -0.47
C ASN A 86 -15.15 -37.89 -1.33
N GLY A 87 -14.74 -39.00 -0.68
CA GLY A 87 -14.11 -40.14 -1.34
C GLY A 87 -14.41 -41.50 -0.69
N GLY A 88 -15.57 -41.65 -0.05
CA GLY A 88 -15.96 -42.91 0.57
C GLY A 88 -17.47 -43.14 0.54
N ASN A 89 -17.95 -43.73 -0.55
CA ASN A 89 -18.96 -44.78 -0.51
C ASN A 89 -18.93 -45.59 -1.81
#